data_AF-R7UY12-F1
#
_entry.id   AF-R7UY12-F1
#
_cell.length_a   1.000
_cell.length_b   1.000
_cell.length_c   1.000
_cell.angle_alpha   90.00
_cell.angle_beta   90.00
_cell.angle_gamma   90.00
#
_symmetry.space_group_name_H-M   'P 1'
#
loop_
_entity.id
_entity.type
_entity.pdbx_description
1 polymer ?
#
loop_
_entity_poly.entity_id
_entity_poly.type
_entity_poly.pdbx_seq_one_letter_code
_entity_poly.pdbx_strand_id
1 'polypeptide(L)'
;MGNIQRGRSSIKDCPETSQLFSFLQILTAIFGAFAHGGNDVSNAIGPLVSLWLIGTQGMVHERAPTPMWILLYGGVGISLGLCILGRRVIKTMGEDLTRITPSSGFCIEIGSAFTVLVASNVGIPISTTHCKVGSVVFVGRYRSRENVDWHLFRNIILAWLVTLPVTGGISAAMMAGLQLAVPH
;
A
#
# COMPACT_ATOMS: atom_id res chain seq x y z
N MET A 1 24.71 -16.96 4.44
CA MET A 1 24.10 -16.86 3.09
C MET A 1 23.67 -18.20 2.46
N GLY A 2 24.36 -19.33 2.70
CA GLY A 2 24.09 -20.60 1.99
C GLY A 2 22.80 -21.36 2.35
N ASN A 3 22.36 -21.35 3.61
CA ASN A 3 21.15 -22.08 4.03
C ASN A 3 19.83 -21.44 3.56
N ILE A 4 19.76 -20.10 3.56
CA ILE A 4 18.56 -19.32 3.16
C ILE A 4 18.18 -19.58 1.69
N GLN A 5 19.18 -19.74 0.81
CA GLN A 5 18.96 -20.07 -0.61
C GLN A 5 18.39 -21.49 -0.80
N ARG A 6 18.76 -22.45 0.08
CA ARG A 6 18.29 -23.84 0.05
C ARG A 6 16.86 -24.00 0.59
N GLY A 7 16.47 -23.19 1.57
CA GLY A 7 15.08 -23.11 2.05
C GLY A 7 14.12 -22.46 1.04
N ARG A 8 14.58 -21.43 0.31
CA ARG A 8 13.81 -20.73 -0.72
C ARG A 8 13.44 -21.60 -1.93
N SER A 9 14.23 -22.63 -2.28
CA SER A 9 13.97 -23.47 -3.45
C SER A 9 12.93 -24.58 -3.23
N SER A 10 12.60 -24.90 -1.98
CA SER A 10 11.71 -26.01 -1.60
C SER A 10 10.22 -25.65 -1.53
N ILE A 11 9.86 -24.38 -1.67
CA ILE A 11 8.48 -23.91 -1.47
C ILE A 11 7.83 -23.71 -2.82
N LYS A 12 7.15 -24.76 -3.26
CA LYS A 12 6.29 -24.76 -4.44
C LYS A 12 4.96 -25.38 -4.03
N ASP A 13 3.89 -24.83 -4.58
CA ASP A 13 2.58 -25.44 -4.44
C ASP A 13 2.50 -26.66 -5.36
N CYS A 14 1.78 -27.70 -4.95
CA CYS A 14 1.42 -28.78 -5.87
C CYS A 14 0.72 -28.19 -7.10
N PRO A 15 0.94 -28.73 -8.31
CA PRO A 15 0.45 -28.13 -9.54
C PRO A 15 -1.08 -27.91 -9.55
N GLU A 16 -1.83 -28.86 -8.99
CA GLU A 16 -3.29 -28.78 -8.82
C GLU A 16 -3.71 -27.60 -7.92
N THR A 17 -3.06 -27.47 -6.76
CA THR A 17 -3.28 -26.36 -5.82
C THR A 17 -2.88 -25.03 -6.45
N SER A 18 -1.76 -25.00 -7.17
CA SER A 18 -1.27 -23.79 -7.84
C SER A 18 -2.26 -23.29 -8.88
N GLN A 19 -2.91 -24.17 -9.65
CA GLN A 19 -3.89 -23.76 -10.66
C GLN A 19 -5.13 -23.14 -10.02
N LEU A 20 -5.72 -23.82 -9.03
CA LEU A 20 -6.90 -23.32 -8.33
C LEU A 20 -6.63 -21.98 -7.62
N PHE A 21 -5.54 -21.91 -6.86
CA PHE A 21 -5.19 -20.69 -6.12
C PHE A 21 -4.67 -19.58 -7.02
N SER A 22 -4.16 -19.84 -8.23
CA SER A 22 -3.79 -18.77 -9.17
C SER A 22 -5.01 -17.99 -9.62
N PHE A 23 -6.11 -18.69 -9.94
CA PHE A 23 -7.36 -18.02 -10.29
C PHE A 23 -7.90 -17.19 -9.11
N LEU A 24 -7.97 -17.78 -7.92
CA LEU A 24 -8.41 -17.08 -6.72
C LEU A 24 -7.51 -15.88 -6.39
N GLN A 25 -6.19 -16.04 -6.54
CA GLN A 25 -5.22 -14.99 -6.27
C GLN A 25 -5.36 -13.82 -7.24
N ILE A 26 -5.59 -14.08 -8.52
CA ILE A 26 -5.85 -13.02 -9.50
C ILE A 26 -7.12 -12.25 -9.11
N LEU A 27 -8.18 -12.98 -8.75
CA LEU A 27 -9.43 -12.37 -8.32
C LEU A 27 -9.24 -11.48 -7.08
N THR A 28 -8.61 -12.01 -6.02
CA THR A 28 -8.36 -11.23 -4.79
C THR A 28 -7.39 -10.07 -5.03
N ALA A 29 -6.40 -10.23 -5.91
CA ALA A 29 -5.49 -9.15 -6.27
C ALA A 29 -6.21 -8.01 -7.01
N ILE A 30 -7.14 -8.32 -7.91
CA ILE A 30 -7.96 -7.30 -8.60
C ILE A 30 -8.82 -6.54 -7.60
N PHE A 31 -9.54 -7.25 -6.73
CA PHE A 31 -10.35 -6.60 -5.68
C PHE A 31 -9.50 -5.76 -4.73
N GLY A 32 -8.36 -6.29 -4.29
CA GLY A 32 -7.40 -5.59 -3.43
C GLY A 32 -6.82 -4.35 -4.10
N ALA A 33 -6.49 -4.43 -5.39
CA ALA A 33 -5.99 -3.30 -6.18
C ALA A 33 -7.07 -2.22 -6.37
N PHE A 34 -8.32 -2.61 -6.62
CA PHE A 34 -9.44 -1.68 -6.73
C PHE A 34 -9.69 -0.92 -5.42
N ALA A 35 -9.82 -1.66 -4.31
CA ALA A 35 -10.08 -1.06 -3.00
C ALA A 35 -8.92 -0.16 -2.54
N HIS A 36 -7.67 -0.63 -2.69
CA HIS A 36 -6.50 0.14 -2.28
C HIS A 36 -6.27 1.35 -3.20
N GLY A 37 -6.44 1.16 -4.52
CA GLY A 37 -6.29 2.23 -5.50
C GLY A 37 -7.29 3.37 -5.29
N GLY A 38 -8.55 3.06 -4.95
CA GLY A 38 -9.53 4.08 -4.61
C GLY A 38 -9.16 4.90 -3.36
N ASN A 39 -8.58 4.24 -2.35
CA ASN A 39 -8.07 4.91 -1.15
C ASN A 39 -6.88 5.82 -1.47
N ASP A 40 -5.92 5.33 -2.25
CA ASP A 40 -4.72 6.09 -2.62
C ASP A 40 -5.05 7.29 -3.51
N VAL A 41 -6.00 7.15 -4.44
CA VAL A 41 -6.54 8.27 -5.22
C VAL A 41 -7.10 9.32 -4.28
N SER A 42 -7.92 8.93 -3.31
CA SER A 42 -8.54 9.85 -2.35
C SER A 42 -7.51 10.61 -1.52
N ASN A 43 -6.46 9.92 -1.06
CA ASN A 43 -5.36 10.54 -0.31
C ASN A 43 -4.56 11.54 -1.15
N ALA A 44 -4.34 11.25 -2.44
CA ALA A 44 -3.58 12.12 -3.34
C ALA A 44 -4.38 13.35 -3.81
N ILE A 45 -5.65 13.17 -4.18
CA ILE A 45 -6.47 14.24 -4.75
C ILE A 45 -7.19 15.07 -3.69
N GLY A 46 -7.33 14.58 -2.45
CA GLY A 46 -8.06 15.26 -1.38
C GLY A 46 -7.64 16.73 -1.21
N PRO A 47 -6.34 17.02 -1.02
CA PRO A 47 -5.85 18.39 -0.94
C PRO A 47 -6.11 19.22 -2.20
N LEU A 48 -6.01 18.61 -3.38
CA LEU A 48 -6.25 19.28 -4.68
C LEU A 48 -7.73 19.68 -4.84
N VAL A 49 -8.64 18.79 -4.43
CA VAL A 49 -10.08 19.08 -4.40
C VAL A 49 -10.38 20.21 -3.43
N SER A 50 -9.80 20.19 -2.22
CA SER A 50 -9.97 21.26 -1.24
C SER A 50 -9.54 22.62 -1.79
N LEU A 51 -8.38 22.70 -2.45
CA LEU A 51 -7.91 23.93 -3.10
C LEU A 51 -8.84 24.41 -4.21
N TRP A 52 -9.33 23.50 -5.04
CA TRP A 52 -10.26 23.83 -6.12
C TRP A 52 -11.61 24.36 -5.59
N LEU A 53 -12.13 23.76 -4.52
CA LEU A 53 -13.37 24.21 -3.86
C LEU A 53 -13.19 25.60 -3.23
N ILE A 54 -12.07 25.86 -2.56
CA ILE A 54 -11.78 27.20 -2.01
C ILE A 54 -11.71 28.22 -3.14
N GLY A 55 -11.01 27.91 -4.24
CA GLY A 55 -10.85 28.83 -5.36
C GLY A 55 -12.13 29.12 -6.16
N THR A 56 -13.11 28.22 -6.14
CA THR A 56 -14.36 28.36 -6.90
C THR A 56 -15.56 28.78 -6.06
N GLN A 57 -15.65 28.31 -4.82
CA GLN A 57 -16.82 28.48 -3.94
C GLN A 57 -16.51 29.30 -2.67
N GLY A 58 -15.24 29.61 -2.40
CA GLY A 58 -14.81 30.37 -1.22
C GLY A 58 -14.91 29.62 0.12
N MET A 59 -15.53 28.44 0.16
CA MET A 59 -15.66 27.61 1.36
C MET A 59 -15.49 26.13 1.05
N VAL A 60 -14.84 25.40 1.95
CA VAL A 60 -14.79 23.92 1.91
C VAL A 60 -16.02 23.38 2.61
N HIS A 61 -16.99 22.87 1.85
CA HIS A 61 -18.11 22.13 2.43
C HIS A 61 -17.72 20.65 2.57
N GLU A 62 -17.98 20.04 3.73
CA GLU A 62 -17.72 18.60 3.97
C GLU A 62 -18.42 17.66 2.98
N ARG A 63 -19.46 18.15 2.28
CA ARG A 63 -20.24 17.39 1.28
C ARG A 63 -20.19 18.00 -0.12
N ALA A 64 -19.15 18.76 -0.45
CA ALA A 64 -19.01 19.25 -1.82
C ALA A 64 -18.76 18.06 -2.77
N PRO A 65 -19.52 17.93 -3.88
CA PRO A 65 -19.30 16.85 -4.83
C PRO A 65 -17.90 16.98 -5.43
N THR A 66 -17.07 15.95 -5.26
CA THR A 66 -15.75 15.88 -5.87
C THR A 66 -15.88 15.80 -7.39
N PRO A 67 -15.26 16.75 -8.11
CA PRO A 67 -15.07 16.65 -9.54
C PRO A 67 -14.63 15.29 -10.12
N MET A 68 -15.45 14.69 -11.00
CA MET A 68 -15.12 13.40 -11.63
C MET A 68 -13.83 13.46 -12.47
N TRP A 69 -13.50 14.60 -13.07
CA TRP A 69 -12.28 14.79 -13.87
C TRP A 69 -11.03 14.89 -13.00
N ILE A 70 -11.13 15.43 -11.77
CA ILE A 70 -10.01 15.44 -10.82
C ILE A 70 -9.76 14.02 -10.28
N LEU A 71 -10.83 13.26 -10.02
CA LEU A 71 -10.74 11.83 -9.70
C LEU A 71 -10.06 11.04 -10.83
N LEU A 72 -10.46 11.29 -12.08
CA LEU A 72 -9.86 10.64 -13.26
C LEU A 72 -8.37 11.03 -13.41
N TYR A 73 -8.03 12.29 -13.21
CA TYR A 73 -6.64 12.77 -13.20
C TYR A 73 -5.80 12.03 -12.14
N GLY A 74 -6.30 11.90 -10.92
CA GLY A 74 -5.62 11.16 -9.85
C GLY A 74 -5.44 9.67 -10.19
N GLY A 75 -6.49 9.03 -10.71
CA GLY A 75 -6.46 7.63 -11.13
C GLY A 75 -5.45 7.35 -12.23
N VAL A 76 -5.40 8.19 -13.26
CA VAL A 76 -4.41 8.11 -14.34
C VAL A 76 -3.00 8.35 -13.81
N GLY A 77 -2.81 9.34 -12.94
CA GLY A 77 -1.52 9.65 -12.32
C GLY A 77 -0.95 8.49 -11.53
N ILE A 78 -1.76 7.87 -10.66
CA ILE A 78 -1.34 6.69 -9.87
C ILE A 78 -1.04 5.51 -10.79
N SER A 79 -1.88 5.27 -11.81
CA SER A 79 -1.67 4.18 -12.77
C SER A 79 -0.36 4.32 -13.54
N LEU A 80 -0.05 5.53 -14.02
CA LEU A 80 1.22 5.84 -14.70
C LEU A 80 2.41 5.69 -13.75
N GLY A 81 2.31 6.21 -12.53
CA GLY A 81 3.35 6.08 -11.51
C GLY A 81 3.67 4.62 -11.20
N LEU A 82 2.64 3.77 -11.08
CA LEU A 82 2.81 2.33 -10.84
C LEU A 82 3.48 1.63 -12.04
N CYS A 83 3.11 1.99 -13.28
CA CYS A 83 3.71 1.42 -14.49
C CYS A 83 5.21 1.73 -14.64
N ILE A 84 5.62 2.93 -14.23
CA ILE A 84 7.00 3.43 -14.36
C ILE A 84 7.86 2.98 -13.17
N LEU A 85 7.41 3.24 -11.95
CA LEU A 85 8.21 3.07 -10.72
C LEU A 85 7.79 1.86 -9.88
N GLY A 86 6.55 1.38 -10.03
CA GLY A 86 5.98 0.32 -9.19
C GLY A 86 6.69 -1.03 -9.30
N ARG A 87 7.31 -1.33 -10.45
CA ARG A 87 7.98 -2.63 -10.68
C ARG A 87 9.06 -2.94 -9.64
N ARG A 88 9.79 -1.92 -9.18
CA ARG A 88 10.84 -2.10 -8.16
C ARG A 88 10.24 -2.50 -6.82
N VAL A 89 9.15 -1.86 -6.41
CA VAL A 89 8.45 -2.16 -5.14
C VAL A 89 7.79 -3.54 -5.18
N ILE A 90 7.14 -3.88 -6.30
CA ILE A 90 6.50 -5.20 -6.50
C ILE A 90 7.55 -6.31 -6.39
N LYS A 91 8.72 -6.12 -7.00
CA LYS A 91 9.84 -7.08 -6.90
C LYS A 91 10.33 -7.24 -5.46
N THR A 92 10.55 -6.13 -4.76
CA THR A 92 11.03 -6.17 -3.37
C THR A 92 10.05 -6.86 -2.43
N MET A 93 8.74 -6.66 -2.63
CA MET A 93 7.72 -7.34 -1.82
C MET A 93 7.53 -8.82 -2.20
N GLY A 94 7.59 -9.16 -3.49
CA GLY A 94 7.29 -10.50 -4.00
C GLY A 94 8.45 -11.48 -4.01
N GLU A 95 9.69 -10.99 -4.07
CA GLU A 95 10.90 -11.82 -4.18
C GLU A 95 11.88 -11.58 -3.02
N ASP A 96 12.13 -10.31 -2.67
CA ASP A 96 13.20 -9.98 -1.71
C ASP A 96 12.75 -10.23 -0.26
N LEU A 97 11.53 -9.83 0.11
CA LEU A 97 11.00 -9.94 1.48
C LEU A 97 10.65 -11.39 1.88
N THR A 98 9.85 -12.07 1.05
CA THR A 98 9.52 -13.50 1.20
C THR A 98 9.08 -14.04 -0.16
N ARG A 99 9.31 -15.32 -0.42
CA ARG A 99 8.86 -15.96 -1.66
C ARG A 99 7.35 -16.18 -1.61
N ILE A 100 6.61 -15.52 -2.50
CA ILE A 100 5.15 -15.66 -2.60
C ILE A 100 4.80 -16.68 -3.69
N THR A 101 4.03 -17.71 -3.33
CA THR A 101 3.33 -18.62 -4.26
C THR A 101 1.84 -18.27 -4.31
N PRO A 102 1.07 -18.72 -5.33
CA PRO A 102 -0.35 -18.38 -5.46
C PRO A 102 -1.19 -18.66 -4.21
N SER A 103 -1.01 -19.81 -3.57
CA SER A 103 -1.74 -20.14 -2.33
C SER A 103 -1.40 -19.17 -1.18
N SER A 104 -0.12 -18.87 -0.98
CA SER A 104 0.29 -17.92 0.05
C SER A 104 -0.13 -16.48 -0.25
N GLY A 105 -0.13 -16.08 -1.53
CA GLY A 105 -0.62 -14.77 -1.94
C GLY A 105 -2.09 -14.60 -1.58
N PHE A 106 -2.89 -15.64 -1.81
CA PHE A 106 -4.30 -15.62 -1.47
C PHE A 106 -4.50 -15.52 0.04
N CYS A 107 -3.77 -16.31 0.83
CA CYS A 107 -3.80 -16.23 2.29
C CYS A 107 -3.34 -14.85 2.81
N ILE A 108 -2.35 -14.22 2.18
CA ILE A 108 -1.88 -12.88 2.55
C ILE A 108 -2.98 -11.83 2.31
N GLU A 109 -3.63 -11.86 1.14
CA GLU A 109 -4.72 -10.93 0.82
C GLU A 109 -5.91 -11.11 1.77
N ILE A 110 -6.34 -12.36 2.00
CA ILE A 110 -7.45 -12.65 2.93
C ILE A 110 -7.09 -12.29 4.36
N GLY A 111 -5.89 -12.61 4.84
CA GLY A 111 -5.44 -12.26 6.19
C GLY A 111 -5.38 -10.74 6.41
N SER A 112 -4.88 -10.01 5.42
CA SER A 112 -4.87 -8.55 5.46
C SER A 112 -6.28 -7.98 5.44
N ALA A 113 -7.15 -8.47 4.53
CA ALA A 113 -8.52 -8.01 4.41
C ALA A 113 -9.32 -8.28 5.68
N PHE A 114 -9.15 -9.45 6.29
CA PHE A 114 -9.77 -9.80 7.56
C PHE A 114 -9.33 -8.86 8.68
N THR A 115 -8.04 -8.57 8.78
CA THR A 115 -7.50 -7.63 9.78
C THR A 115 -8.10 -6.24 9.60
N VAL A 116 -8.15 -5.76 8.35
CA VAL A 116 -8.77 -4.48 7.99
C VAL A 116 -10.24 -4.45 8.37
N LEU A 117 -10.99 -5.50 8.03
CA LEU A 117 -12.42 -5.60 8.33
C LEU A 117 -12.69 -5.61 9.84
N VAL A 118 -11.92 -6.38 10.61
CA VAL A 118 -12.08 -6.45 12.07
C VAL A 118 -11.77 -5.09 12.71
N ALA A 119 -10.66 -4.45 12.36
CA ALA A 119 -10.32 -3.15 12.94
C ALA A 119 -11.34 -2.06 12.55
N SER A 120 -11.83 -2.11 11.30
CA SER A 120 -12.87 -1.19 10.82
C SER A 120 -14.18 -1.37 11.57
N ASN A 121 -14.58 -2.60 11.90
CA ASN A 121 -15.77 -2.86 12.71
C ASN A 121 -15.63 -2.35 14.16
N VAL A 122 -14.41 -2.34 14.70
CA VAL A 122 -14.12 -1.79 16.04
C VAL A 122 -13.90 -0.26 16.00
N GLY A 123 -13.89 0.35 14.81
CA GLY A 123 -13.69 1.79 14.63
C GLY A 123 -12.24 2.26 14.77
N ILE A 124 -11.27 1.35 14.70
CA ILE A 124 -9.84 1.70 14.81
C ILE A 124 -9.30 2.02 13.41
N PRO A 125 -8.81 3.25 13.18
CA PRO A 125 -8.17 3.58 11.90
C PRO A 125 -6.84 2.83 11.80
N ILE A 126 -6.71 1.97 10.79
CA ILE A 126 -5.49 1.19 10.54
C ILE A 126 -5.00 1.36 9.11
N SER A 127 -3.69 1.23 8.93
CA SER A 127 -3.07 1.22 7.60
C SER A 127 -3.21 -0.15 6.94
N THR A 128 -3.80 -0.18 5.75
CA THR A 128 -3.88 -1.37 4.90
C THR A 128 -2.49 -1.87 4.49
N THR A 129 -1.52 -0.96 4.30
CA THR A 129 -0.13 -1.30 3.98
C THR A 129 0.53 -2.08 5.10
N HIS A 130 0.33 -1.68 6.35
CA HIS A 130 0.84 -2.41 7.52
C HIS A 130 0.18 -3.80 7.64
N CYS A 131 -1.13 -3.89 7.36
CA CYS A 131 -1.84 -5.17 7.38
C CYS A 131 -1.33 -6.13 6.30
N LYS A 132 -1.05 -5.63 5.08
CA LYS A 132 -0.47 -6.44 4.01
C LYS A 132 0.93 -6.90 4.35
N VAL A 133 1.84 -5.98 4.70
CA VAL A 133 3.24 -6.35 5.03
C VAL A 133 3.29 -7.27 6.25
N GLY A 134 2.47 -7.04 7.27
CA GLY A 134 2.34 -7.93 8.43
C GLY A 134 1.89 -9.34 8.02
N SER A 135 0.88 -9.44 7.15
CA SER A 135 0.39 -10.72 6.62
C SER A 135 1.45 -11.45 5.79
N VAL A 136 2.21 -10.72 4.95
CA VAL A 136 3.35 -11.25 4.18
C VAL A 136 4.41 -11.85 5.10
N VAL A 137 4.80 -11.12 6.14
CA VAL A 137 5.81 -11.58 7.12
C VAL A 137 5.30 -12.77 7.92
N PHE A 138 4.04 -12.74 8.36
CA PHE A 138 3.43 -13.85 9.12
C PHE A 138 3.38 -15.14 8.29
N VAL A 139 2.85 -15.08 7.07
CA VAL A 139 2.76 -16.24 6.17
C VAL A 139 4.16 -16.73 5.78
N GLY A 140 5.10 -15.82 5.50
CA GLY A 140 6.49 -16.15 5.20
C GLY A 140 7.15 -16.93 6.35
N ARG A 141 6.95 -16.45 7.58
CA ARG A 141 7.45 -17.07 8.81
C ARG A 141 6.82 -18.43 9.10
N TYR A 142 5.51 -18.57 8.85
CA TYR A 142 4.77 -19.81 9.05
C TYR A 142 5.21 -20.91 8.07
N ARG A 143 5.54 -20.55 6.82
CA ARG A 143 6.00 -21.52 5.80
C ARG A 143 7.46 -21.96 5.99
N SER A 144 8.36 -21.07 6.40
CA SER A 144 9.70 -21.47 6.87
C SER A 144 10.35 -20.35 7.67
N ARG A 145 11.03 -20.72 8.76
CA ARG A 145 11.67 -19.76 9.66
C ARG A 145 12.78 -18.93 9.01
N GLU A 146 13.37 -19.39 7.90
CA GLU A 146 14.45 -18.71 7.15
C GLU A 146 13.96 -17.89 5.94
N ASN A 147 12.65 -17.86 5.63
CA ASN A 147 12.17 -17.24 4.39
C ASN A 147 12.07 -15.71 4.42
N VAL A 148 12.02 -15.12 5.61
CA VAL A 148 11.80 -13.67 5.76
C VAL A 148 13.13 -12.97 5.89
N ASP A 149 13.37 -11.98 5.02
CA ASP A 149 14.51 -11.08 5.17
C ASP A 149 14.23 -10.05 6.29
N TRP A 150 14.75 -10.32 7.48
CA TRP A 150 14.60 -9.45 8.65
C TRP A 150 15.31 -8.12 8.52
N HIS A 151 16.38 -8.07 7.72
CA HIS A 151 17.10 -6.82 7.48
C HIS A 151 16.23 -5.88 6.64
N LEU A 152 15.64 -6.40 5.56
CA LEU A 152 14.70 -5.66 4.72
C LEU A 152 13.45 -5.25 5.51
N PHE A 153 12.87 -6.16 6.31
CA PHE A 153 11.69 -5.83 7.13
C PHE A 153 11.98 -4.68 8.12
N ARG A 154 13.14 -4.70 8.79
CA ARG A 154 13.56 -3.60 9.66
C ARG A 154 13.73 -2.29 8.89
N ASN A 155 14.31 -2.34 7.69
CA ASN A 155 14.46 -1.15 6.84
C ASN A 155 13.10 -0.57 6.43
N ILE A 156 12.09 -1.42 6.18
CA ILE A 156 10.72 -0.98 5.90
C ILE A 156 10.12 -0.24 7.11
N ILE A 157 10.26 -0.80 8.32
CA ILE A 157 9.78 -0.16 9.56
C ILE A 157 10.48 1.18 9.80
N LEU A 158 11.81 1.23 9.64
CA LEU A 158 12.57 2.46 9.78
C LEU A 158 12.13 3.50 8.74
N ALA A 159 11.89 3.09 7.50
CA ALA A 159 11.38 3.98 6.46
C ALA A 159 10.02 4.57 6.85
N TRP A 160 9.08 3.78 7.40
CA TRP A 160 7.80 4.31 7.88
C TRP A 160 7.96 5.32 9.02
N LEU A 161 8.81 5.02 10.00
CA LEU A 161 9.07 5.94 11.12
C LEU A 161 9.73 7.24 10.67
N VAL A 162 10.62 7.19 9.67
CA VAL A 162 11.30 8.38 9.13
C VAL A 162 10.40 9.17 8.18
N THR A 163 9.51 8.50 7.45
CA THR A 163 8.65 9.17 6.45
C THR A 163 7.73 10.18 7.12
N LEU A 164 7.11 9.85 8.25
CA LEU A 164 6.17 10.73 8.96
C LEU A 164 6.77 12.09 9.41
N PRO A 165 7.89 12.15 10.15
CA PRO A 165 8.48 13.41 10.58
C PRO A 165 9.06 14.20 9.40
N VAL A 166 9.62 13.51 8.40
CA VAL A 166 10.20 14.19 7.23
C VAL A 166 9.10 14.85 6.39
N THR A 167 8.01 14.15 6.09
CA THR A 167 6.90 14.73 5.32
C THR A 167 6.21 15.86 6.09
N GLY A 168 6.00 15.68 7.41
CA GLY A 168 5.46 16.74 8.27
C GLY A 168 6.37 17.97 8.34
N GLY A 169 7.68 17.77 8.47
CA GLY A 169 8.66 18.85 8.50
C GLY A 169 8.74 19.62 7.18
N ILE A 170 8.76 18.92 6.04
CA ILE A 170 8.74 19.54 4.71
C ILE A 170 7.45 20.34 4.52
N SER A 171 6.29 19.77 4.88
CA SER A 171 5.00 20.46 4.79
C SER A 171 4.96 21.73 5.63
N ALA A 172 5.43 21.66 6.90
CA ALA A 172 5.50 22.82 7.79
C ALA A 172 6.43 23.91 7.24
N ALA A 173 7.61 23.54 6.73
CA ALA A 173 8.56 24.47 6.14
C ALA A 173 8.00 25.16 4.89
N MET A 174 7.33 24.42 4.01
CA MET A 174 6.67 24.99 2.83
C MET A 174 5.55 25.97 3.23
N MET A 175 4.74 25.61 4.22
CA MET A 175 3.66 26.48 4.71
C MET A 175 4.21 27.78 5.32
N ALA A 176 5.26 27.68 6.15
CA ALA A 176 5.93 28.84 6.72
C ALA A 176 6.52 29.76 5.63
N GLY A 177 7.11 29.18 4.59
CA GLY A 177 7.61 29.94 3.44
C GLY A 177 6.49 30.68 2.68
N LEU A 178 5.35 30.03 2.48
CA LEU A 178 4.17 30.65 1.86
C LEU A 178 3.61 31.80 2.70
N GLN A 179 3.53 31.64 4.02
CA GLN A 179 3.04 32.69 4.93
C GLN A 179 3.95 33.92 4.94
N LEU A 180 5.26 33.76 4.78
CA LEU A 180 6.20 34.88 4.67
C LEU A 180 6.11 35.61 3.31
N ALA A 181 5.68 34.92 2.26
CA ALA A 181 5.58 35.47 0.91
C ALA A 181 4.24 36.18 0.62
N VAL A 182 3.18 35.87 1.36
CA VAL A 182 1.86 36.50 1.20
C VAL A 182 1.75 37.67 2.19
N PRO A 183 1.78 38.94 1.74
CA PRO A 183 1.53 40.08 2.62
C PRO A 183 0.08 40.04 3.14
N HIS A 184 -0.09 40.32 4.43
CA HIS A 184 -1.38 40.43 5.10
C HIS A 184 -2.26 41.56 4.54
#